data_AF-A0A419R575-F1
#
_entry.id   AF-A0A419R575-F1
#
_cell.length_a   1.000
_cell.length_b   1.000
_cell.length_c   1.000
_cell.angle_alpha   90.00
_cell.angle_beta   90.00
_cell.angle_gamma   90.00
#
_symmetry.space_group_name_H-M   'P 1'
#
loop_
_entity.id
_entity.type
_entity.pdbx_description
1 polymer ?
#
loop_
_entity_poly.entity_id
_entity_poly.type
_entity_poly.pdbx_seq_one_letter_code
_entity_poly.pdbx_strand_id
1 'polypeptide(L)'
;MWRGADVKPISPHGKVKVAVTIDDLFLWDGTPVPEGRSPARTAKEMTEAFANHSIKGVYSFSSTAPADTDPTLYKVFDHWVETGHHVANHTHLHGSLNWVDAPTYIADIERTEKRIGRWTAQAPTKYFRYCMDMWGNTREKRDGVEDFLRTEGFTSSPLSAWFYDHAWIVPYWRAHKLGDTEALAFLRKTFVQTAIDQLRIHVAAGYAMFGRIPPQIWLAHGSPIAGECMGEILDAFAAANVEFIPLEEAMADPFYAVQPLVTERFRNQTQKWAQAKALGMPGVPPAILDELDQVAYIEGQSTGEVFHDILLRLCRSMDGEFSWPGWD
;
A
#
# COMPACT_ATOMS: atom_id res chain seq x y z
N MET A 1 -15.00 -8.59 -16.05
CA MET A 1 -16.11 -9.54 -15.78
C MET A 1 -17.27 -8.97 -14.93
N TRP A 2 -17.27 -7.66 -14.60
CA TRP A 2 -18.08 -7.13 -13.49
C TRP A 2 -19.29 -6.29 -13.88
N ARG A 3 -19.45 -5.96 -15.17
CA ARG A 3 -20.61 -5.22 -15.68
C ARG A 3 -21.70 -6.21 -16.09
N GLY A 4 -22.80 -6.27 -15.34
CA GLY A 4 -24.02 -7.03 -15.69
C GLY A 4 -24.19 -8.42 -15.06
N ALA A 5 -23.29 -8.84 -14.17
CA ALA A 5 -23.50 -10.03 -13.33
C ALA A 5 -24.08 -9.64 -11.96
N ASP A 6 -24.83 -10.54 -11.30
CA ASP A 6 -25.24 -10.38 -9.90
C ASP A 6 -24.00 -10.45 -8.98
N VAL A 7 -23.25 -9.36 -8.90
CA VAL A 7 -22.08 -9.23 -8.04
C VAL A 7 -22.56 -9.10 -6.60
N LYS A 8 -22.20 -10.07 -5.75
CA LYS A 8 -22.53 -10.01 -4.32
C LYS A 8 -21.88 -8.77 -3.69
N PRO A 9 -22.59 -8.01 -2.83
CA PRO A 9 -21.97 -6.93 -2.06
C PRO A 9 -20.73 -7.40 -1.29
N ILE A 10 -19.76 -6.51 -1.04
CA ILE A 10 -18.58 -6.83 -0.21
C ILE A 10 -19.00 -7.35 1.16
N SER A 11 -20.04 -6.75 1.75
CA SER A 11 -20.59 -7.16 3.04
C SER A 11 -22.09 -7.39 2.97
N PRO A 12 -22.62 -8.45 3.61
CA PRO A 12 -24.07 -8.60 3.81
C PRO A 12 -24.62 -7.65 4.89
N HIS A 13 -23.75 -6.99 5.66
CA HIS A 13 -24.14 -6.13 6.80
C HIS A 13 -24.27 -4.65 6.45
N GLY A 14 -24.21 -4.31 5.16
CA GLY A 14 -24.40 -2.95 4.67
C GLY A 14 -23.34 -2.49 3.68
N LYS A 15 -23.45 -1.22 3.29
CA LYS A 15 -22.52 -0.56 2.38
C LYS A 15 -21.15 -0.43 3.02
N VAL A 16 -20.10 -0.68 2.23
CA VAL A 16 -18.70 -0.56 2.66
C VAL A 16 -18.13 0.74 2.13
N LYS A 17 -17.55 1.55 3.01
CA LYS A 17 -16.83 2.76 2.63
C LYS A 17 -15.35 2.46 2.45
N VAL A 18 -14.74 2.93 1.36
CA VAL A 18 -13.32 2.70 1.04
C VAL A 18 -12.63 4.02 0.68
N ALA A 19 -11.57 4.35 1.41
CA ALA A 19 -10.59 5.33 0.99
C ALA A 19 -9.45 4.61 0.27
N VAL A 20 -9.22 4.96 -1.00
CA VAL A 20 -8.12 4.42 -1.80
C VAL A 20 -6.85 5.19 -1.47
N THR A 21 -5.75 4.49 -1.20
CA THR A 21 -4.41 5.06 -0.99
C THR A 21 -3.38 4.28 -1.79
N ILE A 22 -2.35 4.97 -2.28
CA ILE A 22 -1.32 4.37 -3.14
C ILE A 22 0.05 4.58 -2.52
N ASP A 23 0.77 3.49 -2.26
CA ASP A 23 2.14 3.58 -1.75
C ASP A 23 3.15 3.39 -2.89
N ASP A 24 4.31 4.05 -2.77
CA ASP A 24 5.47 3.91 -3.65
C ASP A 24 5.15 3.95 -5.16
N LEU A 25 4.71 5.12 -5.66
CA LEU A 25 4.59 5.38 -7.10
C LEU A 25 5.91 5.17 -7.86
N PHE A 26 7.04 5.27 -7.17
CA PHE A 26 8.38 5.03 -7.74
C PHE A 26 8.87 3.59 -7.54
N LEU A 27 8.16 2.79 -6.73
CA LEU A 27 8.65 1.53 -6.17
C LEU A 27 10.01 1.70 -5.45
N TRP A 28 10.51 0.61 -4.89
CA TRP A 28 11.76 0.61 -4.12
C TRP A 28 12.98 0.47 -5.04
N ASP A 29 14.13 0.97 -4.60
CA ASP A 29 15.38 0.73 -5.33
C ASP A 29 15.64 -0.77 -5.51
N GLY A 30 16.05 -1.17 -6.71
CA GLY A 30 16.24 -2.57 -7.08
C GLY A 30 14.97 -3.33 -7.50
N THR A 31 13.78 -2.71 -7.46
CA THR A 31 12.55 -3.37 -7.92
C THR A 31 12.61 -3.61 -9.44
N PRO A 32 12.39 -4.85 -9.92
CA PRO A 32 12.36 -5.11 -11.35
C PRO A 32 11.09 -4.52 -11.98
N VAL A 33 11.26 -3.81 -13.09
CA VAL A 33 10.16 -3.20 -13.86
C VAL A 33 10.18 -3.75 -15.29
N PRO A 34 9.05 -4.21 -15.84
CA PRO A 34 8.97 -4.65 -17.24
C PRO A 34 9.36 -3.56 -18.24
N GLU A 35 9.92 -3.95 -19.38
CA GLU A 35 10.21 -3.02 -20.47
C GLU A 35 8.94 -2.27 -20.92
N GLY A 36 9.07 -0.97 -21.18
CA GLY A 36 7.94 -0.11 -21.59
C GLY A 36 6.94 0.23 -20.47
N ARG A 37 7.20 -0.18 -19.22
CA ARG A 37 6.49 0.29 -18.02
C ARG A 37 7.32 1.39 -17.34
N SER A 38 6.63 2.34 -16.71
CA SER A 38 7.28 3.43 -15.96
C SER A 38 6.35 3.97 -14.87
N PRO A 39 6.89 4.62 -13.82
CA PRO A 39 6.10 5.32 -12.81
C PRO A 39 5.08 6.31 -13.41
N ALA A 40 5.49 7.09 -14.42
CA ALA A 40 4.61 8.04 -15.10
C ALA A 40 3.43 7.35 -15.81
N ARG A 41 3.68 6.23 -16.49
CA ARG A 41 2.63 5.45 -17.13
C ARG A 41 1.68 4.85 -16.10
N THR A 42 2.21 4.24 -15.04
CA THR A 42 1.40 3.66 -13.98
C THR A 42 0.53 4.71 -13.30
N ALA A 43 1.09 5.87 -12.95
CA ALA A 43 0.32 6.96 -12.34
C ALA A 43 -0.78 7.47 -13.28
N LYS A 44 -0.51 7.59 -14.59
CA LYS A 44 -1.54 7.94 -15.57
C LYS A 44 -2.68 6.93 -15.61
N GLU A 45 -2.38 5.63 -15.71
CA GLU A 45 -3.39 4.57 -15.74
C GLU A 45 -4.25 4.56 -14.45
N MET A 46 -3.63 4.76 -13.28
CA MET A 46 -4.35 4.84 -12.00
C MET A 46 -5.27 6.07 -11.91
N THR A 47 -4.75 7.25 -12.27
CA THR A 47 -5.53 8.51 -12.22
C THR A 47 -6.69 8.51 -13.22
N GLU A 48 -6.52 7.90 -14.40
CA GLU A 48 -7.60 7.66 -15.35
C GLU A 48 -8.68 6.72 -14.77
N ALA A 49 -8.27 5.65 -14.08
CA ALA A 49 -9.20 4.77 -13.37
C ALA A 49 -9.96 5.51 -12.25
N PHE A 50 -9.28 6.32 -11.45
CA PHE A 50 -9.93 7.13 -10.41
C PHE A 50 -10.96 8.11 -10.98
N ALA A 51 -10.62 8.79 -12.08
CA ALA A 51 -11.53 9.71 -12.76
C ALA A 51 -12.81 9.01 -13.24
N ASN A 52 -12.70 7.79 -13.78
CA ASN A 52 -13.86 7.00 -14.23
C ASN A 52 -14.83 6.64 -13.09
N HIS A 53 -14.35 6.63 -11.85
CA HIS A 53 -15.15 6.39 -10.64
C HIS A 53 -15.41 7.67 -9.82
N SER A 54 -15.10 8.85 -10.37
CA SER A 54 -15.20 10.15 -9.67
C SER A 54 -14.43 10.20 -8.33
N ILE A 55 -13.38 9.39 -8.20
CA ILE A 55 -12.51 9.37 -7.03
C ILE A 55 -11.50 10.52 -7.15
N LYS A 56 -11.41 11.35 -6.12
CA LYS A 56 -10.44 12.46 -5.98
C LYS A 56 -9.79 12.41 -4.61
N GLY A 57 -8.70 13.14 -4.41
CA GLY A 57 -8.02 13.22 -3.12
C GLY A 57 -7.32 11.92 -2.68
N VAL A 58 -6.99 11.03 -3.62
CA VAL A 58 -6.17 9.84 -3.33
C VAL A 58 -4.79 10.29 -2.85
N TYR A 59 -4.40 9.85 -1.67
CA TYR A 59 -3.05 10.12 -1.17
C TYR A 59 -2.05 9.13 -1.75
N SER A 60 -0.95 9.66 -2.28
CA SER A 60 0.26 8.90 -2.59
C SER A 60 1.26 9.01 -1.44
N PHE A 61 1.68 7.87 -0.90
CA PHE A 61 2.74 7.78 0.11
C PHE A 61 3.96 7.16 -0.57
N SER A 62 4.86 7.98 -1.11
CA SER A 62 5.96 7.48 -1.94
C SER A 62 7.31 7.84 -1.34
N SER A 63 8.18 6.85 -1.25
CA SER A 63 9.59 7.09 -0.97
C SER A 63 10.25 7.93 -2.06
N THR A 64 11.28 8.70 -1.68
CA THR A 64 11.89 9.70 -2.58
C THR A 64 13.32 9.36 -3.01
N ALA A 65 13.91 8.27 -2.49
CA ALA A 65 15.24 7.79 -2.86
C ALA A 65 15.41 7.50 -4.36
N PRO A 66 14.44 6.90 -5.08
CA PRO A 66 14.59 6.70 -6.53
C PRO A 66 14.87 8.01 -7.30
N ALA A 67 14.35 9.14 -6.81
CA ALA A 67 14.54 10.45 -7.42
C ALA A 67 15.93 11.08 -7.17
N ASP A 68 16.79 10.45 -6.36
CA ASP A 68 18.21 10.83 -6.29
C ASP A 68 18.96 10.48 -7.58
N THR A 69 18.57 9.38 -8.22
CA THR A 69 19.16 8.94 -9.50
C THR A 69 18.41 9.54 -10.69
N ASP A 70 17.08 9.61 -10.61
CA ASP A 70 16.25 10.22 -11.65
C ASP A 70 15.30 11.29 -11.09
N PRO A 71 15.75 12.56 -11.03
CA PRO A 71 14.90 13.66 -10.57
C PRO A 71 13.65 13.90 -11.42
N THR A 72 13.57 13.33 -12.64
CA THR A 72 12.38 13.49 -13.49
C THR A 72 11.17 12.73 -12.94
N LEU A 73 11.38 11.77 -12.03
CA LEU A 73 10.31 11.07 -11.32
C LEU A 73 9.37 12.02 -10.56
N TYR A 74 9.85 13.19 -10.13
CA TYR A 74 8.98 14.18 -9.49
C TYR A 74 7.87 14.72 -10.41
N LYS A 75 7.98 14.60 -11.73
CA LYS A 75 6.89 14.92 -12.66
C LYS A 75 5.65 14.03 -12.46
N VAL A 76 5.83 12.85 -11.87
CA VAL A 76 4.71 11.98 -11.49
C VAL A 76 3.89 12.63 -10.38
N PHE A 77 4.52 13.30 -9.41
CA PHE A 77 3.81 14.04 -8.36
C PHE A 77 3.14 15.29 -8.90
N ASP A 78 3.75 15.98 -9.87
CA ASP A 78 3.11 17.08 -10.59
C ASP A 78 1.81 16.59 -11.25
N HIS A 79 1.88 15.52 -12.05
CA HIS A 79 0.70 14.87 -12.65
C HIS A 79 -0.34 14.43 -11.59
N TRP A 80 0.10 13.83 -10.49
CA TRP A 80 -0.79 13.35 -9.42
C TRP A 80 -1.60 14.49 -8.80
N VAL A 81 -0.95 15.61 -8.48
CA VAL A 81 -1.64 16.78 -7.91
C VAL A 81 -2.49 17.50 -8.95
N GLU A 82 -2.02 17.64 -10.19
CA GLU A 82 -2.77 18.24 -11.31
C GLU A 82 -4.09 17.49 -11.62
N THR A 83 -4.13 16.18 -11.34
CA THR A 83 -5.33 15.34 -11.49
C THR A 83 -6.25 15.35 -10.25
N GLY A 84 -5.95 16.16 -9.24
CA GLY A 84 -6.80 16.39 -8.07
C GLY A 84 -6.56 15.40 -6.93
N HIS A 85 -5.33 14.88 -6.82
CA HIS A 85 -4.90 13.96 -5.77
C HIS A 85 -3.82 14.59 -4.87
N HIS A 86 -3.40 13.88 -3.83
CA HIS A 86 -2.49 14.42 -2.80
C HIS A 86 -1.21 13.59 -2.67
N VAL A 87 -0.14 14.25 -2.24
CA VAL A 87 1.14 13.61 -1.93
C VAL A 87 1.34 13.72 -0.41
N ALA A 88 1.76 12.63 0.21
CA ALA A 88 2.06 12.52 1.63
C ALA A 88 3.43 11.89 1.87
N ASN A 89 3.92 12.04 3.10
CA ASN A 89 5.25 11.63 3.47
C ASN A 89 5.31 10.12 3.76
N HIS A 90 6.32 9.45 3.18
CA HIS A 90 6.56 8.01 3.34
C HIS A 90 8.04 7.69 3.53
N THR A 91 8.76 8.58 4.24
CA THR A 91 10.24 8.55 4.38
C THR A 91 10.98 8.62 3.04
N HIS A 92 12.29 8.76 3.06
CA HIS A 92 13.08 8.90 1.83
C HIS A 92 13.57 7.54 1.36
N LEU A 93 14.10 6.73 2.28
CA LEU A 93 14.73 5.44 2.00
C LEU A 93 13.76 4.26 2.04
N HIS A 94 12.50 4.46 2.41
CA HIS A 94 11.51 3.38 2.56
C HIS A 94 11.95 2.28 3.56
N GLY A 95 12.73 2.62 4.58
CA GLY A 95 13.15 1.61 5.55
C GLY A 95 12.14 1.41 6.69
N SER A 96 12.26 0.28 7.38
CA SER A 96 11.45 0.00 8.57
C SER A 96 12.05 0.68 9.81
N LEU A 97 11.20 1.28 10.65
CA LEU A 97 11.60 1.78 11.97
C LEU A 97 12.15 0.65 12.88
N ASN A 98 11.88 -0.62 12.55
CA ASN A 98 12.47 -1.74 13.28
C ASN A 98 13.99 -1.77 13.18
N TRP A 99 14.56 -1.32 12.06
CA TRP A 99 15.99 -1.44 11.75
C TRP A 99 16.85 -0.35 12.37
N VAL A 100 16.25 0.78 12.74
CA VAL A 100 16.96 1.97 13.21
C VAL A 100 16.36 2.52 14.49
N ASP A 101 16.99 3.51 15.10
CA ASP A 101 16.41 4.26 16.21
C ASP A 101 15.45 5.37 15.73
N ALA A 102 14.68 5.95 16.65
CA ALA A 102 13.72 7.00 16.31
C ALA A 102 14.38 8.25 15.70
N PRO A 103 15.50 8.80 16.23
CA PRO A 103 16.17 9.95 15.62
C PRO A 103 16.59 9.72 14.17
N THR A 104 17.13 8.53 13.84
CA THR A 104 17.54 8.19 12.46
C THR A 104 16.33 8.15 11.54
N TYR A 105 15.22 7.56 11.99
CA TYR A 105 13.98 7.50 11.22
C TYR A 105 13.35 8.89 11.01
N ILE A 106 13.34 9.72 12.04
CA ILE A 106 12.86 11.12 11.98
C ILE A 106 13.66 11.93 10.96
N ALA A 107 14.99 11.79 10.94
CA ALA A 107 15.82 12.47 9.95
C ALA A 107 15.44 12.08 8.51
N ASP A 108 15.01 10.84 8.29
CA ASP A 108 14.54 10.38 6.97
C ASP A 108 13.15 10.92 6.59
N ILE A 109 12.26 11.10 7.58
CA ILE A 109 10.96 11.80 7.40
C ILE A 109 11.22 13.26 6.99
N GLU A 110 12.10 13.96 7.69
CA GLU A 110 12.48 15.35 7.38
C GLU A 110 13.13 15.47 5.99
N ARG A 111 13.98 14.50 5.62
CA ARG A 111 14.61 14.44 4.29
C ARG A 111 13.56 14.36 3.19
N THR A 112 12.53 13.53 3.37
CA THR A 112 11.41 13.49 2.42
C THR A 112 10.63 14.79 2.42
N GLU A 113 10.29 15.35 3.58
CA GLU A 113 9.49 16.59 3.62
C GLU A 113 10.19 17.75 2.92
N LYS A 114 11.52 17.88 3.05
CA LYS A 114 12.31 18.87 2.31
C LYS A 114 12.18 18.74 0.79
N ARG A 115 11.96 17.52 0.28
CA ARG A 115 11.83 17.22 -1.15
C ARG A 115 10.40 17.41 -1.65
N ILE A 116 9.42 17.00 -0.86
CA ILE A 116 8.02 16.95 -1.28
C ILE A 116 7.14 18.08 -0.72
N GLY A 117 7.71 18.96 0.10
CA GLY A 117 7.01 20.04 0.81
C GLY A 117 6.07 20.88 -0.08
N ARG A 118 6.45 21.09 -1.35
CA ARG A 118 5.62 21.84 -2.31
C ARG A 118 4.32 21.13 -2.70
N TRP A 119 4.25 19.80 -2.63
CA TRP A 119 3.02 19.04 -2.88
C TRP A 119 2.29 18.72 -1.58
N THR A 120 2.99 18.40 -0.49
CA THR A 120 2.35 18.15 0.82
C THR A 120 1.62 19.39 1.34
N ALA A 121 2.15 20.59 1.08
CA ALA A 121 1.48 21.85 1.42
C ALA A 121 0.18 22.13 0.64
N GLN A 122 -0.08 21.40 -0.45
CA GLN A 122 -1.33 21.49 -1.23
C GLN A 122 -2.40 20.50 -0.73
N ALA A 123 -2.02 19.54 0.11
CA ALA A 123 -2.94 18.56 0.67
C ALA A 123 -3.74 19.17 1.84
N PRO A 124 -5.02 18.80 2.02
CA PRO A 124 -5.84 19.28 3.14
C PRO A 124 -5.31 18.81 4.49
N THR A 125 -4.72 17.61 4.53
CA THR A 125 -4.10 17.02 5.71
C THR A 125 -2.67 16.60 5.42
N LYS A 126 -1.75 16.91 6.32
CA LYS A 126 -0.35 16.50 6.24
C LYS A 126 -0.20 15.06 6.78
N TYR A 127 -0.56 14.07 5.97
CA TYR A 127 -0.42 12.68 6.39
C TYR A 127 1.02 12.17 6.30
N PHE A 128 1.33 11.22 7.17
CA PHE A 128 2.53 10.39 7.13
C PHE A 128 2.12 8.92 7.22
N ARG A 129 2.83 8.02 6.54
CA ARG A 129 2.66 6.57 6.71
C ARG A 129 4.00 5.92 7.01
N TYR A 130 4.04 5.07 8.04
CA TYR A 130 5.20 4.24 8.32
C TYR A 130 5.40 3.23 7.18
N CYS A 131 6.63 3.09 6.70
CA CYS A 131 6.96 2.10 5.68
C CYS A 131 6.65 0.68 6.19
N MET A 132 6.09 -0.14 5.29
CA MET A 132 5.63 -1.50 5.60
C MET A 132 4.58 -1.55 6.72
N ASP A 133 3.90 -0.43 7.02
CA ASP A 133 3.03 -0.22 8.19
C ASP A 133 3.64 -0.75 9.51
N MET A 134 4.99 -0.74 9.60
CA MET A 134 5.76 -1.17 10.76
C MET A 134 6.11 0.05 11.61
N TRP A 135 5.29 0.29 12.63
CA TRP A 135 5.39 1.47 13.51
C TRP A 135 6.49 1.35 14.57
N GLY A 136 7.45 0.43 14.37
CA GLY A 136 8.52 0.11 15.29
C GLY A 136 8.26 -1.14 16.13
N ASN A 137 9.35 -1.80 16.51
CA ASN A 137 9.35 -3.03 17.31
C ASN A 137 9.34 -2.79 18.82
N THR A 138 9.36 -1.53 19.26
CA THR A 138 9.31 -1.12 20.67
C THR A 138 8.39 0.08 20.85
N ARG A 139 7.84 0.24 22.06
CA ARG A 139 6.96 1.38 22.38
C ARG A 139 7.74 2.69 22.35
N GLU A 140 8.99 2.65 22.78
CA GLU A 140 9.91 3.80 22.85
C GLU A 140 10.18 4.36 21.45
N LYS A 141 10.51 3.51 20.46
CA LYS A 141 10.70 3.95 19.08
C LYS A 141 9.44 4.58 18.51
N ARG A 142 8.29 3.89 18.64
CA ARG A 142 7.00 4.38 18.16
C ARG A 142 6.66 5.74 18.77
N ASP A 143 6.70 5.85 20.09
CA ASP A 143 6.30 7.06 20.81
C ASP A 143 7.22 8.24 20.45
N GLY A 144 8.53 7.99 20.28
CA GLY A 144 9.47 9.02 19.84
C GLY A 144 9.15 9.59 18.45
N VAL A 145 8.77 8.73 17.49
CA VAL A 145 8.37 9.19 16.15
C VAL A 145 6.98 9.84 16.17
N GLU A 146 6.01 9.30 16.89
CA GLU A 146 4.67 9.90 17.02
C GLU A 146 4.71 11.29 17.68
N ASP A 147 5.57 11.48 18.69
CA ASP A 147 5.77 12.78 19.32
C ASP A 147 6.35 13.81 18.35
N PHE A 148 7.30 13.41 17.51
CA PHE A 148 7.81 14.24 16.43
C PHE A 148 6.73 14.58 15.41
N LEU A 149 6.02 13.58 14.89
CA LEU A 149 4.96 13.74 13.89
C LEU A 149 3.89 14.72 14.37
N ARG A 150 3.40 14.56 15.61
CA ARG A 150 2.43 15.46 16.23
C ARG A 150 2.97 16.89 16.36
N THR A 151 4.24 17.04 16.73
CA THR A 151 4.89 18.36 16.89
C THR A 151 5.04 19.09 15.55
N GLU A 152 5.32 18.34 14.48
CA GLU A 152 5.50 18.86 13.12
C GLU A 152 4.19 18.91 12.29
N GLY A 153 3.04 18.69 12.95
CA GLY A 153 1.70 18.79 12.37
C GLY A 153 1.33 17.65 11.43
N PHE A 154 2.06 16.53 11.46
CA PHE A 154 1.69 15.34 10.73
C PHE A 154 0.58 14.55 11.43
N THR A 155 -0.19 13.81 10.63
CA THR A 155 -1.11 12.77 11.12
C THR A 155 -0.68 11.42 10.57
N SER A 156 -0.44 10.45 11.45
CA SER A 156 -0.10 9.08 11.04
C SER A 156 -1.32 8.38 10.45
N SER A 157 -1.21 7.92 9.19
CA SER A 157 -2.25 7.22 8.44
C SER A 157 -1.91 5.74 8.31
N PRO A 158 -2.56 4.84 9.08
CA PRO A 158 -2.42 3.40 8.86
C PRO A 158 -3.16 2.98 7.58
N LEU A 159 -3.09 1.69 7.27
CA LEU A 159 -4.02 1.04 6.36
C LEU A 159 -4.84 -0.02 7.11
N SER A 160 -5.99 -0.42 6.60
CA SER A 160 -6.86 -1.42 7.25
C SER A 160 -7.33 -2.54 6.32
N ALA A 161 -7.15 -2.38 5.02
CA ALA A 161 -7.36 -3.43 4.04
C ALA A 161 -6.18 -3.46 3.05
N TRP A 162 -5.58 -4.63 2.90
CA TRP A 162 -4.49 -4.89 1.97
C TRP A 162 -4.62 -6.30 1.42
N PHE A 163 -4.11 -6.51 0.22
CA PHE A 163 -4.27 -7.77 -0.50
C PHE A 163 -2.95 -8.39 -0.96
N TYR A 164 -1.85 -8.01 -0.33
CA TYR A 164 -0.51 -8.57 -0.59
C TYR A 164 -0.05 -8.34 -2.04
N ASP A 165 -0.46 -7.21 -2.62
CA ASP A 165 -0.31 -6.87 -4.02
C ASP A 165 1.15 -6.85 -4.53
N HIS A 166 2.11 -6.53 -3.65
CA HIS A 166 3.54 -6.59 -3.94
C HIS A 166 4.01 -7.97 -4.45
N ALA A 167 3.35 -9.06 -4.04
CA ALA A 167 3.72 -10.42 -4.42
C ALA A 167 3.53 -10.70 -5.92
N TRP A 168 2.78 -9.86 -6.64
CA TRP A 168 2.62 -9.97 -8.08
C TRP A 168 3.74 -9.28 -8.87
N ILE A 169 4.54 -8.41 -8.26
CA ILE A 169 5.52 -7.57 -8.98
C ILE A 169 6.54 -8.43 -9.74
N VAL A 170 7.17 -9.37 -9.04
CA VAL A 170 8.21 -10.24 -9.61
C VAL A 170 7.66 -11.21 -10.65
N PRO A 171 6.60 -12.01 -10.40
CA PRO A 171 6.05 -12.88 -11.44
C PRO A 171 5.52 -12.11 -12.65
N TYR A 172 4.97 -10.91 -12.45
CA TYR A 172 4.55 -10.03 -13.56
C TYR A 172 5.73 -9.61 -14.43
N TRP A 173 6.84 -9.21 -13.80
CA TRP A 173 8.07 -8.90 -14.52
C TRP A 173 8.64 -10.10 -15.27
N ARG A 174 8.70 -11.29 -14.64
CA ARG A 174 9.18 -12.50 -15.31
C ARG A 174 8.30 -12.89 -16.50
N ALA A 175 6.97 -12.82 -16.34
CA ALA A 175 6.03 -13.13 -17.42
C ALA A 175 6.22 -12.21 -18.63
N HIS A 176 6.45 -10.91 -18.42
CA HIS A 176 6.83 -9.98 -19.49
C HIS A 176 8.15 -10.35 -20.14
N LYS A 177 9.19 -10.61 -19.34
CA LYS A 177 10.52 -10.99 -19.80
C LYS A 177 10.51 -12.26 -20.67
N LEU A 178 9.62 -13.21 -20.36
CA LEU A 178 9.46 -14.46 -21.11
C LEU A 178 8.46 -14.35 -22.27
N GLY A 179 7.71 -13.25 -22.39
CA GLY A 179 6.61 -13.13 -23.35
C GLY A 179 5.43 -14.08 -23.06
N ASP A 180 5.27 -14.50 -21.80
CA ASP A 180 4.27 -15.48 -21.38
C ASP A 180 2.88 -14.82 -21.21
N THR A 181 2.12 -14.81 -22.29
CA THR A 181 0.80 -14.18 -22.31
C THR A 181 -0.25 -14.88 -21.45
N GLU A 182 -0.12 -16.20 -21.23
CA GLU A 182 -1.02 -16.96 -20.36
C GLU A 182 -0.75 -16.62 -18.90
N ALA A 183 0.51 -16.58 -18.48
CA ALA A 183 0.91 -16.11 -17.17
C ALA A 183 0.45 -14.66 -16.91
N LEU A 184 0.61 -13.75 -17.88
CA LEU A 184 0.13 -12.37 -17.74
C LEU A 184 -1.38 -12.30 -17.56
N ALA A 185 -2.16 -13.12 -18.29
CA ALA A 185 -3.61 -13.18 -18.13
C ALA A 185 -4.00 -13.74 -16.76
N PHE A 186 -3.32 -14.80 -16.30
CA PHE A 186 -3.51 -15.37 -14.96
C PHE A 186 -3.24 -14.34 -13.87
N LEU A 187 -2.08 -13.67 -13.92
CA LEU A 187 -1.66 -12.69 -12.91
C LEU A 187 -2.64 -11.53 -12.81
N ARG A 188 -3.09 -10.94 -13.93
CA ARG A 188 -4.10 -9.87 -13.91
C ARG A 188 -5.40 -10.33 -13.27
N LYS A 189 -5.89 -11.52 -13.65
CA LYS A 189 -7.13 -12.09 -13.11
C LYS A 189 -7.02 -12.31 -11.59
N THR A 190 -5.94 -12.93 -11.12
CA THR A 190 -5.76 -13.23 -9.69
C THR A 190 -5.48 -11.98 -8.87
N PHE A 191 -4.83 -10.96 -9.44
CA PHE A 191 -4.62 -9.67 -8.79
C PHE A 191 -5.96 -8.98 -8.45
N VAL A 192 -6.84 -8.86 -9.46
CA VAL A 192 -8.19 -8.28 -9.28
C VAL A 192 -9.02 -9.09 -8.29
N GLN A 193 -9.03 -10.42 -8.44
CA GLN A 193 -9.81 -11.31 -7.58
C GLN A 193 -9.35 -11.22 -6.11
N THR A 194 -8.03 -11.21 -5.88
CA THR A 194 -7.47 -11.13 -4.53
C THR A 194 -7.78 -9.79 -3.86
N ALA A 195 -7.76 -8.68 -4.61
CA ALA A 195 -8.16 -7.37 -4.08
C ALA A 195 -9.59 -7.38 -3.50
N ILE A 196 -10.52 -8.06 -4.19
CA ILE A 196 -11.93 -8.18 -3.78
C ILE A 196 -12.07 -9.11 -2.57
N ASP A 197 -11.46 -10.30 -2.64
CA ASP A 197 -11.58 -11.30 -1.59
C ASP A 197 -10.96 -10.83 -0.28
N GLN A 198 -9.80 -10.17 -0.36
CA GLN A 198 -9.16 -9.60 0.82
C GLN A 198 -9.98 -8.45 1.40
N LEU A 199 -10.57 -7.56 0.57
CA LEU A 199 -11.47 -6.52 1.09
C LEU A 199 -12.66 -7.14 1.84
N ARG A 200 -13.27 -8.21 1.32
CA ARG A 200 -14.34 -8.95 2.02
C ARG A 200 -13.89 -9.48 3.38
N ILE A 201 -12.71 -10.09 3.46
CA ILE A 201 -12.19 -10.66 4.71
C ILE A 201 -11.92 -9.57 5.75
N HIS A 202 -11.29 -8.46 5.36
CA HIS A 202 -11.00 -7.35 6.27
C HIS A 202 -12.30 -6.69 6.78
N VAL A 203 -13.29 -6.49 5.90
CA VAL A 203 -14.61 -5.96 6.29
C VAL A 203 -15.35 -6.91 7.23
N ALA A 204 -15.33 -8.22 6.96
CA ALA A 204 -15.95 -9.22 7.82
C ALA A 204 -15.30 -9.26 9.20
N ALA A 205 -13.96 -9.17 9.27
CA ALA A 205 -13.23 -9.09 10.53
C ALA A 205 -13.60 -7.81 11.31
N GLY A 206 -13.67 -6.66 10.64
CA GLY A 206 -14.14 -5.41 11.24
C GLY A 206 -15.53 -5.56 11.88
N TYR A 207 -16.49 -6.15 11.14
CA TYR A 207 -17.83 -6.41 11.66
C TYR A 207 -17.82 -7.38 12.86
N ALA A 208 -17.09 -8.49 12.77
CA ALA A 208 -17.00 -9.47 13.86
C ALA A 208 -16.40 -8.87 15.15
N MET A 209 -15.46 -7.93 15.04
CA MET A 209 -14.80 -7.31 16.18
C MET A 209 -15.59 -6.20 16.86
N PHE A 210 -16.43 -5.48 16.10
CA PHE A 210 -17.04 -4.22 16.53
C PHE A 210 -18.56 -4.11 16.32
N GLY A 211 -19.21 -5.11 15.70
CA GLY A 211 -20.64 -5.08 15.40
C GLY A 211 -21.05 -4.05 14.33
N ARG A 212 -20.07 -3.41 13.68
CA ARG A 212 -20.23 -2.42 12.61
C ARG A 212 -19.08 -2.56 11.62
N ILE A 213 -19.21 -1.97 10.44
CA ILE A 213 -18.15 -1.94 9.42
C ILE A 213 -17.39 -0.61 9.56
N PRO A 214 -16.14 -0.57 10.05
CA PRO A 214 -15.31 0.63 9.93
C PRO A 214 -15.05 0.95 8.45
N PRO A 215 -14.95 2.23 8.05
CA PRO A 215 -14.45 2.58 6.72
C PRO A 215 -13.09 1.95 6.50
N GLN A 216 -12.80 1.44 5.30
CA GLN A 216 -11.54 0.79 4.98
C GLN A 216 -10.56 1.79 4.35
N ILE A 217 -9.33 1.84 4.83
CA ILE A 217 -8.21 2.50 4.17
C ILE A 217 -7.52 1.39 3.38
N TRP A 218 -7.81 1.36 2.08
CA TRP A 218 -7.36 0.31 1.17
C TRP A 218 -6.04 0.71 0.52
N LEU A 219 -5.08 -0.21 0.54
CA LEU A 219 -3.74 -0.03 -0.01
C LEU A 219 -3.55 -0.82 -1.31
N ALA A 220 -2.96 -0.17 -2.31
CA ALA A 220 -2.19 -0.80 -3.38
C ALA A 220 -0.88 -0.04 -3.59
N HIS A 221 0.12 -0.66 -4.21
CA HIS A 221 1.36 0.00 -4.59
C HIS A 221 1.29 0.53 -6.03
N GLY A 222 2.12 1.52 -6.35
CA GLY A 222 2.34 2.08 -7.69
C GLY A 222 2.98 1.12 -8.70
N SER A 223 2.66 -0.18 -8.64
CA SER A 223 3.24 -1.20 -9.49
C SER A 223 2.63 -1.21 -10.90
N PRO A 224 3.39 -1.66 -11.92
CA PRO A 224 2.89 -1.85 -13.28
C PRO A 224 1.56 -2.63 -13.37
N ILE A 225 1.45 -3.76 -12.67
CA ILE A 225 0.22 -4.57 -12.68
C ILE A 225 -0.95 -3.84 -12.00
N ALA A 226 -0.69 -3.10 -10.92
CA ALA A 226 -1.71 -2.29 -10.26
C ALA A 226 -2.23 -1.19 -11.18
N GLY A 227 -1.35 -0.52 -11.95
CA GLY A 227 -1.75 0.46 -12.97
C GLY A 227 -2.73 -0.12 -13.98
N GLU A 228 -2.40 -1.30 -14.53
CA GLU A 228 -3.25 -1.97 -15.53
C GLU A 228 -4.57 -2.47 -14.96
N CYS A 229 -4.57 -2.92 -13.70
CA CYS A 229 -5.72 -3.56 -13.08
C CYS A 229 -6.61 -2.60 -12.27
N MET A 230 -6.17 -1.36 -12.01
CA MET A 230 -6.88 -0.42 -11.12
C MET A 230 -8.32 -0.19 -11.58
N GLY A 231 -8.54 0.02 -12.87
CA GLY A 231 -9.89 0.19 -13.41
C GLY A 231 -10.80 -1.02 -13.17
N GLU A 232 -10.29 -2.24 -13.34
CA GLU A 232 -11.10 -3.45 -13.12
C GLU A 232 -11.38 -3.68 -11.62
N ILE A 233 -10.44 -3.37 -10.73
CA ILE A 233 -10.64 -3.43 -9.28
C ILE A 233 -11.75 -2.46 -8.86
N LEU A 234 -11.69 -1.21 -9.32
CA LEU A 234 -12.68 -0.19 -8.96
C LEU A 234 -14.06 -0.49 -9.55
N ASP A 235 -14.13 -1.02 -10.79
CA ASP A 235 -15.37 -1.54 -11.39
C ASP A 235 -15.96 -2.66 -10.51
N ALA A 236 -15.14 -3.59 -10.03
CA ALA A 236 -15.58 -4.69 -9.18
C ALA A 236 -16.04 -4.22 -7.79
N PHE A 237 -15.32 -3.27 -7.18
CA PHE A 237 -15.71 -2.66 -5.90
C PHE A 237 -17.05 -1.92 -6.02
N ALA A 238 -17.22 -1.10 -7.06
CA ALA A 238 -18.47 -0.38 -7.31
C ALA A 238 -19.64 -1.35 -7.54
N ALA A 239 -19.44 -2.39 -8.35
CA ALA A 239 -20.44 -3.44 -8.57
C ALA A 239 -20.79 -4.21 -7.28
N ALA A 240 -19.83 -4.33 -6.36
CA ALA A 240 -20.00 -4.93 -5.04
C ALA A 240 -20.49 -3.93 -3.95
N ASN A 241 -21.11 -2.81 -4.36
CA ASN A 241 -21.72 -1.81 -3.49
C ASN A 241 -20.73 -1.13 -2.52
N VAL A 242 -19.49 -0.90 -2.98
CA VAL A 242 -18.53 -0.02 -2.31
C VAL A 242 -18.87 1.44 -2.58
N GLU A 243 -18.76 2.27 -1.55
CA GLU A 243 -18.75 3.73 -1.64
C GLU A 243 -17.32 4.23 -1.45
N PHE A 244 -16.81 4.97 -2.42
CA PHE A 244 -15.50 5.58 -2.33
C PHE A 244 -15.58 6.89 -1.55
N ILE A 245 -14.71 7.06 -0.56
CA ILE A 245 -14.67 8.23 0.32
C ILE A 245 -13.25 8.82 0.39
N PRO A 246 -13.08 10.11 0.74
CA PRO A 246 -11.77 10.69 1.03
C PRO A 246 -11.10 10.03 2.24
N LEU A 247 -9.76 10.09 2.30
CA LEU A 247 -8.99 9.56 3.42
C LEU A 247 -9.34 10.25 4.74
N GLU A 248 -9.63 11.55 4.71
CA GLU A 248 -10.08 12.34 5.87
C GLU A 248 -11.34 11.76 6.51
N GLU A 249 -12.31 11.36 5.69
CA GLU A 249 -13.55 10.76 6.18
C GLU A 249 -13.28 9.40 6.83
N ALA A 250 -12.40 8.59 6.25
CA ALA A 250 -12.00 7.32 6.84
C ALA A 250 -11.27 7.53 8.18
N MET A 251 -10.28 8.43 8.21
CA MET A 251 -9.44 8.73 9.38
C MET A 251 -10.22 9.35 10.54
N ALA A 252 -11.36 9.98 10.29
CA ALA A 252 -12.25 10.50 11.33
C ALA A 252 -12.97 9.40 12.13
N ASP A 253 -12.99 8.15 11.65
CA ASP A 253 -13.62 7.04 12.38
C ASP A 253 -12.80 6.66 13.63
N PRO A 254 -13.43 6.45 14.81
CA PRO A 254 -12.74 6.05 16.04
C PRO A 254 -11.90 4.78 15.94
N PHE A 255 -12.13 3.92 14.94
CA PHE A 255 -11.31 2.74 14.66
C PHE A 255 -9.83 3.10 14.38
N TYR A 256 -9.56 4.29 13.86
CA TYR A 256 -8.21 4.79 13.56
C TYR A 256 -7.62 5.68 14.64
N ALA A 257 -8.39 6.06 15.65
CA ALA A 257 -7.92 6.89 16.77
C ALA A 257 -6.98 6.15 17.74
N VAL A 258 -6.90 4.81 17.64
CA VAL A 258 -6.14 3.96 18.56
C VAL A 258 -5.28 2.99 17.77
N GLN A 259 -3.99 2.93 18.09
CA GLN A 259 -3.10 1.85 17.64
C GLN A 259 -3.15 0.71 18.67
N PRO A 260 -3.81 -0.43 18.36
CA PRO A 260 -4.13 -1.42 19.39
C PRO A 260 -2.92 -2.28 19.81
N LEU A 261 -1.84 -2.28 19.03
CA LEU A 261 -0.65 -3.10 19.31
C LEU A 261 0.61 -2.50 18.66
N VAL A 262 1.74 -2.63 19.36
CA VAL A 262 3.09 -2.45 18.79
C VAL A 262 3.58 -3.82 18.34
N THR A 263 4.01 -3.94 17.09
CA THR A 263 4.45 -5.21 16.47
C THR A 263 5.64 -4.96 15.56
N GLU A 264 6.60 -5.88 15.59
CA GLU A 264 7.70 -5.93 14.63
C GLU A 264 7.26 -6.43 13.24
N ARG A 265 6.08 -7.02 13.12
CA ARG A 265 5.51 -7.51 11.86
C ARG A 265 4.68 -6.45 11.16
N PHE A 266 4.66 -6.49 9.82
CA PHE A 266 3.68 -5.75 9.04
C PHE A 266 2.29 -6.32 9.34
N ARG A 267 1.51 -5.55 10.09
CA ARG A 267 0.09 -5.81 10.30
C ARG A 267 -0.69 -4.53 10.06
N ASN A 268 -1.66 -4.59 9.16
CA ASN A 268 -2.58 -3.48 8.99
C ASN A 268 -3.47 -3.30 10.24
N GLN A 269 -4.16 -2.17 10.34
CA GLN A 269 -5.01 -1.81 11.48
C GLN A 269 -6.05 -2.89 11.82
N THR A 270 -6.66 -3.53 10.82
CA THR A 270 -7.63 -4.62 11.04
C THR A 270 -6.95 -5.86 11.62
N GLN A 271 -5.81 -6.27 11.08
CA GLN A 271 -5.02 -7.39 11.61
C GLN A 271 -4.50 -7.11 13.04
N LYS A 272 -4.06 -5.88 13.32
CA LYS A 272 -3.63 -5.44 14.66
C LYS A 272 -4.80 -5.56 15.65
N TRP A 273 -6.01 -5.11 15.28
CA TRP A 273 -7.21 -5.27 16.11
C TRP A 273 -7.65 -6.73 16.26
N ALA A 274 -7.57 -7.53 15.20
CA ALA A 274 -7.94 -8.94 15.23
C ALA A 274 -7.04 -9.70 16.20
N GLN A 275 -5.73 -9.45 16.16
CA GLN A 275 -4.79 -9.99 17.13
C GLN A 275 -5.12 -9.55 18.56
N ALA A 276 -5.36 -8.25 18.79
CA ALA A 276 -5.71 -7.73 20.12
C ALA A 276 -7.00 -8.33 20.70
N LYS A 277 -7.94 -8.76 19.82
CA LYS A 277 -9.21 -9.40 20.19
C LYS A 277 -9.18 -10.94 20.08
N ALA A 278 -8.01 -11.53 19.80
CA ALA A 278 -7.86 -12.97 19.55
C ALA A 278 -8.82 -13.52 18.47
N LEU A 279 -9.12 -12.72 17.45
CA LEU A 279 -9.94 -13.11 16.30
C LEU A 279 -9.05 -13.70 15.20
N GLY A 280 -9.34 -14.92 14.76
CA GLY A 280 -8.73 -15.49 13.57
C GLY A 280 -9.25 -14.83 12.29
N MET A 281 -8.36 -14.59 11.33
CA MET A 281 -8.70 -14.08 9.99
C MET A 281 -8.39 -15.14 8.93
N PRO A 282 -9.26 -16.15 8.73
CA PRO A 282 -9.02 -17.18 7.73
C PRO A 282 -8.89 -16.57 6.32
N GLY A 283 -7.91 -17.03 5.56
CA GLY A 283 -7.59 -16.47 4.24
C GLY A 283 -6.68 -15.24 4.29
N VAL A 284 -6.05 -14.96 5.44
CA VAL A 284 -5.00 -13.95 5.60
C VAL A 284 -3.75 -14.63 6.20
N PRO A 285 -2.63 -14.72 5.46
CA PRO A 285 -2.45 -14.30 4.06
C PRO A 285 -3.31 -15.09 3.05
N PRO A 286 -3.55 -14.57 1.83
CA PRO A 286 -4.30 -15.30 0.80
C PRO A 286 -3.51 -16.49 0.25
N ALA A 287 -4.17 -17.65 0.08
CA ALA A 287 -3.53 -18.89 -0.38
C ALA A 287 -2.87 -18.79 -1.77
N ILE A 288 -3.30 -17.85 -2.61
CA ILE A 288 -2.72 -17.63 -3.94
C ILE A 288 -1.23 -17.27 -3.87
N LEU A 289 -0.74 -16.72 -2.75
CA LEU A 289 0.68 -16.36 -2.60
C LEU A 289 1.60 -17.55 -2.81
N ASP A 290 1.18 -18.75 -2.41
CA ASP A 290 1.95 -20.00 -2.57
C ASP A 290 2.13 -20.38 -4.05
N GLU A 291 1.19 -19.99 -4.91
CA GLU A 291 1.20 -20.29 -6.34
C GLU A 291 1.95 -19.23 -7.16
N LEU A 292 1.92 -17.97 -6.74
CA LEU A 292 2.46 -16.83 -7.52
C LEU A 292 3.93 -17.00 -7.87
N ASP A 293 4.72 -17.53 -6.95
CA ASP A 293 6.16 -17.67 -7.18
C ASP A 293 6.50 -18.71 -8.26
N GLN A 294 5.58 -19.63 -8.55
CA GLN A 294 5.72 -20.62 -9.62
C GLN A 294 5.29 -20.07 -10.99
N VAL A 295 4.60 -18.93 -11.04
CA VAL A 295 4.15 -18.31 -12.29
C VAL A 295 5.32 -17.67 -13.02
N ALA A 296 5.56 -18.08 -14.27
CA ALA A 296 6.68 -17.62 -15.09
C ALA A 296 8.03 -17.75 -14.34
N TYR A 297 8.22 -18.88 -13.65
CA TYR A 297 9.39 -19.10 -12.79
C TYR A 297 10.72 -18.98 -13.54
N ILE A 298 11.68 -18.30 -12.92
CA ILE A 298 13.07 -18.21 -13.36
C ILE A 298 13.94 -18.42 -12.11
N GLU A 299 14.91 -19.33 -12.18
CA GLU A 299 15.84 -19.62 -11.09
C GLU A 299 16.61 -18.36 -10.65
N GLY A 300 16.72 -18.13 -9.34
CA GLY A 300 17.35 -16.94 -8.75
C GLY A 300 16.53 -15.65 -8.87
N GLN A 301 15.28 -15.75 -9.32
CA GLN A 301 14.34 -14.63 -9.46
C GLN A 301 13.00 -14.96 -8.80
N SER A 302 13.01 -15.72 -7.69
CA SER A 302 11.80 -15.86 -6.87
C SER A 302 11.42 -14.51 -6.24
N THR A 303 10.14 -14.35 -5.92
CA THR A 303 9.67 -13.19 -5.16
C THR A 303 10.45 -13.05 -3.85
N GLY A 304 10.69 -14.17 -3.15
CA GLY A 304 11.44 -14.18 -1.89
C GLY A 304 12.87 -13.66 -2.04
N GLU A 305 13.62 -14.14 -3.03
CA GLU A 305 15.01 -13.72 -3.27
C GLU A 305 15.09 -12.23 -3.64
N VAL A 306 14.27 -11.79 -4.61
CA VAL A 306 14.27 -10.41 -5.08
C VAL A 306 13.92 -9.43 -3.95
N PHE A 307 12.88 -9.73 -3.18
CA PHE A 307 12.49 -8.86 -2.06
C PHE A 307 13.48 -8.92 -0.91
N HIS A 308 14.10 -10.07 -0.64
CA HIS A 308 15.16 -10.14 0.37
C HIS A 308 16.31 -9.18 0.03
N ASP A 309 16.76 -9.16 -1.22
CA ASP A 309 17.84 -8.27 -1.67
C ASP A 309 17.44 -6.79 -1.62
N ILE A 310 16.19 -6.47 -2.00
CA ILE A 310 15.64 -5.11 -1.88
C ILE A 310 15.64 -4.69 -0.40
N LEU A 311 15.02 -5.47 0.49
CA LEU A 311 14.90 -5.13 1.91
C LEU A 311 16.27 -4.99 2.58
N LEU A 312 17.24 -5.88 2.27
CA LEU A 312 18.62 -5.76 2.75
C LEU A 312 19.27 -4.46 2.30
N ARG A 313 19.06 -4.05 1.04
CA ARG A 313 19.59 -2.80 0.50
C ARG A 313 18.99 -1.59 1.21
N LEU A 314 17.67 -1.56 1.39
CA LEU A 314 16.98 -0.48 2.12
C LEU A 314 17.46 -0.39 3.58
N CYS A 315 17.66 -1.52 4.25
CA CYS A 315 18.20 -1.53 5.60
C CYS A 315 19.63 -0.98 5.66
N ARG A 316 20.49 -1.40 4.73
CA ARG A 316 21.88 -0.93 4.65
C ARG A 316 21.97 0.57 4.31
N SER A 317 21.07 1.11 3.50
CA SER A 317 21.08 2.54 3.17
C SER A 317 20.72 3.44 4.35
N MET A 318 20.07 2.88 5.39
CA MET A 318 19.79 3.55 6.65
C MET A 318 20.83 3.29 7.75
N ASP A 319 21.92 2.57 7.43
CA ASP A 319 22.86 2.05 8.43
C ASP A 319 22.17 1.22 9.54
N GLY A 320 21.08 0.52 9.19
CA GLY A 320 20.23 -0.23 10.11
C GLY A 320 20.64 -1.67 10.34
N GLU A 321 20.06 -2.27 11.39
CA GLU A 321 20.19 -3.70 11.70
C GLU A 321 19.04 -4.49 11.04
N PHE A 322 19.39 -5.36 10.10
CA PHE A 322 18.39 -6.09 9.32
C PHE A 322 17.62 -7.09 10.17
N SER A 323 16.30 -6.91 10.24
CA SER A 323 15.37 -7.86 10.82
C SER A 323 14.11 -7.93 9.96
N TRP A 324 13.73 -9.15 9.57
CA TRP A 324 12.53 -9.39 8.78
C TRP A 324 11.80 -10.63 9.32
N PRO A 325 10.70 -10.45 10.07
CA PRO A 325 9.95 -11.58 10.62
C PRO A 325 9.09 -12.32 9.57
N GLY A 326 9.11 -11.87 8.30
CA GLY A 326 8.23 -12.35 7.24
C GLY A 326 7.04 -11.43 7.01
N TRP A 327 6.21 -11.78 6.02
CA TRP A 327 5.00 -11.05 5.63
C TRP A 327 3.73 -11.47 6.42
N ASP A 328 3.85 -12.47 7.32
CA ASP A 328 2.73 -13.13 8.04
C ASP A 328 2.71 -12.90 9.57
#